data_AF-A0A534TRZ7-F1
#
_entry.id   AF-A0A534TRZ7-F1
#
_cell.length_a   1.000
_cell.length_b   1.000
_cell.length_c   1.000
_cell.angle_alpha   90.00
_cell.angle_beta   90.00
_cell.angle_gamma   90.00
#
_symmetry.space_group_name_H-M   'P 1'
#
loop_
_entity.id
_entity.type
_entity.pdbx_description
1 polymer ?
#
loop_
_entity_poly.entity_id
_entity_poly.type
_entity_poly.pdbx_seq_one_letter_code
_entity_poly.pdbx_strand_id
1 'polypeptide(L)'
;MAKNFTICVGTLGMGLWRSTDGGKSWARSKLWKGYQGGRSVFGLAVHPQDPRIIYAGADDGIYRSEDRGATFEHIGSSAHCHRSRAP
;
A
#
# COMPACT_ATOMS: atom_id res chain seq x y z
N MET A 1 16.23 23.37 -3.85
CA MET A 1 15.54 22.35 -4.67
C MET A 1 14.67 21.50 -3.75
N ALA A 2 13.35 21.54 -3.89
CA ALA A 2 12.49 20.61 -3.16
C ALA A 2 12.76 19.21 -3.74
N LYS A 3 13.26 18.29 -2.91
CA LYS A 3 13.39 16.90 -3.36
C LYS A 3 11.96 16.34 -3.49
N ASN A 4 11.56 15.97 -4.70
CA ASN A 4 10.26 15.33 -4.98
C ASN A 4 10.30 13.86 -4.51
N PHE A 5 10.39 13.63 -3.20
CA PHE A 5 10.27 12.29 -2.62
C PHE A 5 8.94 12.17 -1.86
N THR A 6 8.39 10.96 -1.89
CA THR A 6 7.18 10.60 -1.17
C THR A 6 7.58 9.73 0.00
N ILE A 7 7.03 10.00 1.18
CA ILE A 7 7.19 9.14 2.36
C ILE A 7 5.88 8.38 2.55
N CYS A 8 5.95 7.06 2.70
CA CYS A 8 4.83 6.21 3.09
C CYS A 8 5.12 5.56 4.44
N VAL A 9 4.16 5.59 5.35
CA VAL A 9 4.27 5.00 6.69
C VAL A 9 3.06 4.12 6.94
N GLY A 10 3.32 2.85 7.22
CA GLY A 10 2.32 1.92 7.73
C GLY A 10 2.20 2.04 9.24
N THR A 11 0.98 2.05 9.75
CA THR A 11 0.70 2.04 11.19
C THR A 11 -0.08 0.80 11.59
N LEU A 12 -0.03 0.50 12.89
CA LEU A 12 -0.89 -0.52 13.48
C LEU A 12 -2.27 0.09 13.74
N GLY A 13 -3.31 -0.49 13.16
CA GLY A 13 -4.70 -0.07 13.40
C GLY A 13 -5.13 1.27 12.79
N MET A 14 -4.29 1.99 12.05
CA MET A 14 -4.70 3.23 11.35
C MET A 14 -4.38 3.23 9.84
N GLY A 15 -3.88 2.12 9.29
CA GLY A 15 -3.59 1.96 7.87
C GLY A 15 -2.31 2.66 7.41
N LEU A 16 -2.30 3.13 6.17
CA LEU A 16 -1.14 3.78 5.57
C LEU A 16 -1.35 5.28 5.41
N TRP A 17 -0.29 6.02 5.71
CA TRP A 17 -0.20 7.46 5.60
C TRP A 17 0.90 7.83 4.63
N ARG A 18 0.68 8.93 3.90
CA ARG A 18 1.60 9.41 2.89
C ARG A 18 1.83 10.91 3.04
N SER A 19 3.09 11.31 2.84
CA SER A 19 3.49 12.71 2.69
C SER A 19 4.16 12.93 1.34
N THR A 20 3.83 14.06 0.69
CA THR A 20 4.46 14.53 -0.56
C THR A 20 5.28 15.81 -0.37
N ASP A 21 5.39 16.30 0.86
CA ASP A 21 6.06 17.56 1.22
C ASP A 21 7.23 17.36 2.20
N GLY A 22 7.79 16.14 2.21
CA GLY A 22 8.93 15.78 3.07
C GLY A 22 8.55 15.55 4.53
N GLY A 23 7.31 15.19 4.82
CA GLY A 23 6.82 14.86 6.16
C GLY A 23 6.19 16.03 6.91
N LYS A 24 5.95 17.16 6.26
CA LYS A 24 5.31 18.34 6.88
C LYS A 24 3.80 18.15 7.05
N SER A 25 3.17 17.47 6.09
CA SER A 25 1.77 17.06 6.16
C SER A 25 1.59 15.63 5.70
N TRP A 26 0.53 15.00 6.23
CA TRP A 26 0.24 13.58 6.01
C TRP A 26 -1.22 13.42 5.59
N ALA A 27 -1.44 12.62 4.56
CA ALA A 27 -2.75 12.21 4.11
C ALA A 27 -2.87 10.69 4.20
N ARG A 28 -4.04 10.20 4.60
CA ARG A 28 -4.31 8.76 4.61
C ARG A 28 -4.42 8.26 3.17
N SER A 29 -3.72 7.18 2.85
CA SER A 29 -3.80 6.56 1.54
C SER A 29 -5.14 5.86 1.35
N LYS A 30 -5.71 5.94 0.15
CA LYS A 30 -6.96 5.28 -0.20
C LYS A 30 -6.67 3.81 -0.48
N LEU A 31 -6.51 3.05 0.60
CA LEU A 31 -6.27 1.63 0.51
C LEU A 31 -7.55 0.83 0.20
N TRP A 32 -8.72 1.34 0.57
CA TRP A 32 -9.97 0.58 0.48
C TRP A 32 -11.17 1.47 0.19
N LYS A 33 -11.94 1.16 -0.86
CA LYS A 33 -13.29 1.70 -1.02
C LYS A 33 -14.20 1.04 0.03
N GLY A 34 -14.77 1.84 0.94
CA GLY A 34 -15.84 1.40 1.84
C GLY A 34 -15.41 0.80 3.19
N TYR A 35 -14.12 0.71 3.49
CA TYR A 35 -13.64 0.20 4.79
C TYR A 35 -13.21 1.35 5.71
N GLN A 36 -13.93 1.54 6.82
CA GLN A 36 -13.65 2.60 7.81
C GLN A 36 -12.75 2.15 8.96
N GLY A 37 -12.54 0.83 9.13
CA GLY A 37 -11.62 0.26 10.12
C GLY A 37 -10.16 0.42 9.69
N GLY A 38 -9.27 0.76 10.62
CA GLY A 38 -7.85 0.84 10.31
C GLY A 38 -7.21 -0.55 10.40
N ARG A 39 -6.67 -0.99 9.27
CA ARG A 39 -5.87 -2.22 9.19
C ARG A 39 -4.46 -1.97 9.64
N SER A 40 -3.81 -3.02 10.11
CA SER A 40 -2.39 -2.95 10.46
C SER A 40 -1.54 -3.19 9.23
N VAL A 41 -0.66 -2.25 8.92
CA VAL A 41 0.33 -2.38 7.86
C VAL A 41 1.65 -2.81 8.51
N PHE A 42 2.13 -3.99 8.14
CA PHE A 42 3.31 -4.60 8.74
C PHE A 42 4.58 -4.42 7.92
N GLY A 43 4.44 -4.17 6.61
CA GLY A 43 5.58 -4.04 5.71
C GLY A 43 5.29 -3.17 4.51
N LEU A 44 6.32 -2.47 4.05
CA LEU A 44 6.31 -1.66 2.83
C LEU A 44 7.55 -1.96 2.00
N ALA A 45 7.36 -2.09 0.69
CA ALA A 45 8.43 -2.24 -0.27
C ALA A 45 8.18 -1.34 -1.49
N VAL A 46 9.22 -0.65 -1.96
CA VAL A 46 9.17 0.15 -3.19
C VAL A 46 9.79 -0.65 -4.32
N HIS A 47 9.15 -0.64 -5.50
CA HIS A 47 9.69 -1.34 -6.66
C HIS A 47 11.03 -0.70 -7.09
N PRO A 48 12.10 -1.50 -7.30
CA PRO A 48 13.45 -0.95 -7.48
C PRO A 48 13.63 -0.15 -8.78
N GLN A 49 12.85 -0.46 -9.83
CA GLN A 49 12.93 0.23 -11.12
C GLN A 49 11.83 1.29 -11.35
N ASP A 50 10.76 1.28 -10.56
CA ASP A 50 9.67 2.27 -10.69
C ASP A 50 9.18 2.69 -9.30
N PRO A 51 9.69 3.79 -8.73
CA PRO A 51 9.34 4.21 -7.37
C PRO A 51 7.88 4.69 -7.22
N ARG A 52 7.10 4.70 -8.31
CA ARG A 52 5.64 4.88 -8.22
C ARG A 52 4.94 3.62 -7.72
N ILE A 53 5.55 2.46 -7.91
CA ILE A 53 5.00 1.18 -7.49
C ILE A 53 5.43 0.89 -6.04
N ILE A 54 4.43 0.73 -5.17
CA ILE A 54 4.64 0.45 -3.74
C ILE A 54 3.79 -0.75 -3.35
N TYR A 55 4.37 -1.70 -2.63
CA TYR A 55 3.68 -2.85 -2.07
C TYR A 55 3.51 -2.66 -0.56
N ALA A 56 2.34 -2.99 -0.05
CA ALA A 56 2.06 -2.99 1.38
C ALA A 56 1.55 -4.36 1.82
N GLY A 57 2.19 -4.94 2.85
CA GLY A 57 1.71 -6.12 3.53
C GLY A 57 0.84 -5.70 4.72
N ALA A 58 -0.42 -6.14 4.72
CA ALA A 58 -1.37 -5.88 5.79
C ALA A 58 -1.91 -7.20 6.37
N ASP A 59 -2.71 -7.08 7.43
CA ASP A 59 -3.37 -8.20 8.13
C ASP A 59 -4.19 -9.12 7.22
N ASP A 60 -4.78 -8.62 6.15
CA ASP A 60 -5.61 -9.40 5.23
C ASP A 60 -5.03 -9.55 3.81
N GLY A 61 -3.73 -9.28 3.64
CA GLY A 61 -2.98 -9.66 2.45
C GLY A 61 -2.12 -8.55 1.85
N ILE A 62 -1.86 -8.67 0.56
CA ILE A 62 -0.91 -7.81 -0.15
C ILE A 62 -1.66 -6.78 -0.99
N TYR A 63 -1.17 -5.56 -0.89
CA TYR A 63 -1.66 -4.39 -1.60
C TYR A 63 -0.60 -3.85 -2.53
N ARG A 64 -1.02 -3.32 -3.66
CA ARG A 64 -0.15 -2.66 -4.63
C ARG A 64 -0.69 -1.29 -4.98
N SER A 65 0.18 -0.30 -4.97
CA SER A 65 -0.05 1.04 -5.51
C SER A 65 0.75 1.20 -6.79
N GLU A 66 0.22 1.95 -7.76
CA GLU A 66 0.94 2.38 -8.97
C GLU A 66 1.11 3.92 -9.04
N ASP A 67 0.67 4.64 -8.00
CA ASP A 67 0.54 6.09 -7.98
C ASP A 67 1.26 6.75 -6.79
N ARG A 68 2.42 6.19 -6.41
CA ARG A 68 3.24 6.63 -5.26
C ARG A 68 2.44 6.59 -3.96
N GLY A 69 1.68 5.52 -3.75
CA GLY A 69 0.93 5.28 -2.52
C GLY A 69 -0.28 6.18 -2.33
N ALA A 70 -0.85 6.79 -3.38
CA ALA A 70 -2.10 7.55 -3.26
C ALA A 70 -3.27 6.60 -3.07
N THR A 71 -3.30 5.57 -3.92
CA THR A 71 -4.27 4.50 -3.92
C THR A 71 -3.56 3.17 -3.90
N PHE A 72 -4.19 2.19 -3.25
CA PHE A 72 -3.72 0.82 -3.24
C PHE A 72 -4.87 -0.10 -3.62
N GLU A 73 -4.54 -1.16 -4.34
CA GLU A 73 -5.46 -2.21 -4.74
C GLU A 73 -5.03 -3.53 -4.09
N HIS A 74 -6.01 -4.32 -3.64
CA HIS A 74 -5.75 -5.65 -3.10
C HIS A 74 -5.40 -6.58 -4.25
N ILE A 75 -4.21 -7.18 -4.20
CA ILE A 75 -3.75 -8.17 -5.19
C ILE A 75 -3.78 -9.59 -4.62
N GLY A 76 -4.36 -9.75 -3.43
CA GLY A 76 -4.51 -11.01 -2.71
C GLY A 76 -3.31 -11.37 -1.84
N SER A 77 -3.50 -12.36 -0.96
CA SER A 77 -2.43 -13.18 -0.40
C SER A 77 -2.58 -14.56 -1.02
N SER A 78 -1.73 -14.91 -1.98
CA SER A 78 -1.86 -16.22 -2.62
C SER A 78 -1.40 -17.34 -1.67
N ALA A 79 -2.32 -17.78 -0.80
CA ALA A 79 -2.61 -19.21 -0.65
C ALA A 79 -3.72 -19.61 -1.65
N HIS A 80 -3.73 -18.98 -2.83
CA HIS A 80 -4.54 -19.45 -3.95
C HIS A 80 -3.84 -20.70 -4.48
N CYS A 81 -4.12 -21.86 -3.86
CA CYS A 81 -3.86 -23.12 -4.53
C CYS A 81 -4.56 -23.02 -5.88
N HIS A 82 -3.80 -23.09 -6.96
CA HIS A 82 -4.37 -23.34 -8.28
C HIS A 82 -5.04 -24.72 -8.18
N ARG A 83 -6.32 -24.77 -7.81
CA ARG A 83 -7.14 -25.91 -8.18
C ARG A 83 -7.39 -25.70 -9.67
N SER A 84 -6.45 -26.20 -10.47
CA SER A 84 -6.59 -26.32 -11.91
C SER A 84 -7.99 -26.86 -12.18
N ARG A 85 -8.83 -26.03 -12.78
CA ARG A 85 -10.08 -26.48 -13.36
C ARG A 85 -9.68 -27.26 -14.61
N ALA A 86 -9.46 -28.56 -14.44
CA ALA A 86 -9.32 -29.49 -15.55
C ALA A 86 -10.66 -29.52 -16.33
N PRO A 87 -10.60 -29.71 -17.66
CA PRO A 87 -11.78 -29.64 -18.54
C PRO A 87 -12.86 -30.65 -18.18
#